data_AF-A0A960FLU2-F1
#
_entry.id   AF-A0A960FLU2-F1
#
_cell.length_a   1.000
_cell.length_b   1.000
_cell.length_c   1.000
_cell.angle_alpha   90.00
_cell.angle_beta   90.00
_cell.angle_gamma   90.00
#
_symmetry.space_group_name_H-M   'P 1'
#
loop_
_entity.id
_entity.type
_entity.pdbx_description
1 polymer ?
#
loop_
_entity_poly.entity_id
_entity_poly.type
_entity_poly.pdbx_seq_one_letter_code
_entity_poly.pdbx_strand_id
1 'polypeptide(L)'
;MAINVDLPVLSPTLAHLVAHEAYPGHHTEHSRKEVGLVRRQGHLEETIFLVGTPQCLLAEGLADLGLEVLVGERPEPVVAEHLRPLAVPYDAEVVARVAVATQSLDTVRGNAALLLHEDGADPDEAVAYLERWSLLPRARAEKAVSFLSDPTWRSYISCYVEGLPLCRAWVGGDPARFGRLLSEPLTPAQLQA
;
A
#
# COMPACT_ATOMS: atom_id res chain seq x y z
N MET A 1 8.58 5.69 -10.65
CA MET A 1 8.80 4.66 -9.61
C MET A 1 10.17 4.87 -9.01
N ALA A 2 10.24 5.08 -7.71
CA ALA A 2 11.49 5.16 -6.97
C ALA A 2 11.31 4.30 -5.72
N ILE A 3 12.18 3.32 -5.51
CA ILE A 3 12.14 2.45 -4.34
C ILE A 3 12.92 3.15 -3.21
N ASN A 4 12.28 3.34 -2.06
CA ASN A 4 12.98 3.86 -0.89
C ASN A 4 13.94 2.79 -0.35
N VAL A 5 15.25 3.11 -0.33
CA VAL A 5 16.34 2.24 0.13
C VAL A 5 17.00 2.74 1.42
N ASP A 6 16.40 3.72 2.11
CA ASP A 6 16.91 4.29 3.36
C ASP A 6 17.00 3.23 4.48
N LEU A 7 16.11 2.23 4.41
CA LEU A 7 16.08 1.09 5.31
C LEU A 7 16.08 -0.21 4.50
N PRO A 8 16.70 -1.29 5.01
CA PRO A 8 16.68 -2.58 4.34
C PRO A 8 15.24 -3.07 4.10
N VAL A 9 14.96 -3.47 2.85
CA VAL A 9 13.74 -4.18 2.50
C VAL A 9 13.80 -5.58 3.09
N LEU A 10 12.76 -5.97 3.82
CA LEU A 10 12.68 -7.30 4.44
C LEU A 10 12.18 -8.31 3.43
N SER A 11 12.66 -9.56 3.51
CA SER A 11 12.19 -10.63 2.63
C SER A 11 10.68 -10.89 2.71
N PRO A 12 9.99 -10.80 3.88
CA PRO A 12 8.53 -10.99 3.94
C PRO A 12 7.76 -9.98 3.10
N THR A 13 8.29 -8.76 2.93
CA THR A 13 7.61 -7.66 2.23
C THR A 13 8.06 -7.50 0.77
N LEU A 14 9.07 -8.25 0.32
CA LEU A 14 9.69 -8.04 -0.99
C LEU A 14 8.72 -8.27 -2.16
N ALA A 15 7.96 -9.37 -2.11
CA ALA A 15 6.97 -9.66 -3.15
C ALA A 15 5.83 -8.62 -3.17
N HIS A 16 5.38 -8.20 -1.99
CA HIS A 16 4.38 -7.13 -1.87
C HIS A 16 4.91 -5.83 -2.48
N LEU A 17 6.12 -5.42 -2.13
CA LEU A 17 6.76 -4.21 -2.68
C LEU A 17 6.85 -4.27 -4.21
N VAL A 18 7.29 -5.40 -4.78
CA VAL A 18 7.37 -5.57 -6.23
C VAL A 18 5.99 -5.49 -6.88
N ALA A 19 4.99 -6.14 -6.28
CA ALA A 19 3.63 -6.11 -6.81
C ALA A 19 3.01 -4.71 -6.75
N HIS A 20 3.19 -4.03 -5.62
CA HIS A 20 2.68 -2.69 -5.34
C HIS A 20 3.28 -1.65 -6.30
N GLU A 21 4.60 -1.64 -6.47
CA GLU A 21 5.29 -0.64 -7.31
C GLU A 21 5.19 -0.96 -8.81
N ALA A 22 5.21 -2.25 -9.17
CA ALA A 22 5.30 -2.70 -10.55
C ALA A 22 4.03 -3.42 -11.05
N TYR A 23 4.06 -4.75 -11.06
CA TYR A 23 2.96 -5.57 -11.58
C TYR A 23 2.32 -6.40 -10.48
N PRO A 24 1.00 -6.28 -10.23
CA PRO A 24 0.02 -5.53 -11.03
C PRO A 24 -0.35 -4.12 -10.47
N GLY A 25 0.48 -3.51 -9.62
CA GLY A 25 0.21 -2.22 -8.97
C GLY A 25 0.49 -0.96 -9.81
N HIS A 26 1.15 0.05 -9.22
CA HIS A 26 1.26 1.41 -9.77
C HIS A 26 1.74 1.49 -11.22
N HIS A 27 2.82 0.77 -11.58
CA HIS A 27 3.29 0.78 -12.96
C HIS A 27 2.21 0.27 -13.93
N THR A 28 1.48 -0.76 -13.53
CA THR A 28 0.42 -1.37 -14.35
C THR A 28 -0.77 -0.44 -14.49
N GLU A 29 -1.19 0.20 -13.40
CA GLU A 29 -2.23 1.23 -13.40
C GLU A 29 -1.87 2.37 -14.37
N HIS A 30 -0.72 3.00 -14.17
CA HIS A 30 -0.29 4.13 -15.00
C HIS A 30 -0.16 3.73 -16.46
N SER A 31 0.41 2.56 -16.75
CA SER A 31 0.55 2.06 -18.12
C SER A 31 -0.80 1.84 -18.81
N ARG A 32 -1.78 1.27 -18.09
CA ARG A 32 -3.11 1.01 -18.65
C ARG A 32 -3.91 2.30 -18.82
N LYS A 33 -3.84 3.24 -17.87
CA LYS A 33 -4.49 4.56 -17.97
C LYS A 33 -3.85 5.45 -19.04
N GLU A 34 -2.53 5.43 -19.21
CA GLU A 34 -1.83 6.11 -20.30
C GLU A 34 -2.32 5.61 -21.67
N VAL A 35 -2.42 4.30 -21.88
CA VAL A 35 -2.91 3.74 -23.15
C VAL A 35 -4.42 3.99 -23.33
N GLY A 36 -5.21 3.79 -22.27
CA GLY A 36 -6.66 3.84 -22.32
C GLY A 36 -7.26 5.24 -22.30
N LEU A 37 -6.91 6.04 -21.30
CA LEU A 37 -7.50 7.36 -21.05
C LEU A 37 -6.75 8.45 -21.83
N VAL A 38 -5.42 8.48 -21.77
CA VAL A 38 -4.65 9.52 -22.45
C VAL A 38 -4.63 9.31 -23.96
N ARG A 39 -4.04 8.20 -24.45
CA ARG A 39 -3.79 8.02 -25.89
C ARG A 39 -5.03 7.73 -26.71
N ARG A 40 -6.00 6.98 -26.18
CA ARG A 40 -7.20 6.57 -26.91
C ARG A 40 -8.38 7.52 -26.71
N GLN A 41 -8.54 8.08 -25.51
CA GLN A 41 -9.70 8.93 -25.18
C GLN A 41 -9.35 10.43 -25.10
N GLY A 42 -8.07 10.78 -25.05
CA GLY A 42 -7.63 12.19 -25.05
C GLY A 42 -7.74 12.88 -23.68
N HIS A 43 -7.87 12.14 -22.58
CA HIS A 43 -7.94 12.68 -21.23
C HIS A 43 -6.53 13.10 -20.76
N LEU A 44 -6.10 14.29 -21.13
CA LEU A 44 -4.75 14.79 -20.84
C LEU A 44 -4.51 15.02 -19.35
N GLU A 45 -5.55 15.21 -18.55
CA GLU A 45 -5.48 15.31 -17.09
C GLU A 45 -4.84 14.06 -16.46
N GLU A 46 -5.01 12.88 -17.06
CA GLU A 46 -4.40 11.63 -16.58
C GLU A 46 -2.88 11.55 -16.84
N THR A 47 -2.28 12.57 -17.46
CA THR A 47 -0.82 12.71 -17.56
C THR A 47 -0.19 13.31 -16.30
N ILE A 48 -1.01 13.78 -15.37
CA ILE A 48 -0.59 14.37 -14.09
C ILE A 48 -1.16 13.53 -12.95
N PHE A 49 -0.31 13.14 -12.00
CA PHE A 49 -0.73 12.50 -10.76
C PHE A 49 -0.68 13.53 -9.61
N LEU A 50 -1.83 13.90 -9.08
CA LEU A 50 -1.94 14.91 -8.01
C LEU A 50 -1.96 14.26 -6.63
N VAL A 51 -0.87 14.45 -5.88
CA VAL A 51 -0.75 14.03 -4.47
C VAL A 51 -1.80 14.72 -3.61
N GLY A 52 -2.39 13.98 -2.66
CA GLY A 52 -3.40 14.51 -1.74
C GLY A 52 -4.81 14.57 -2.33
N THR A 53 -5.07 13.84 -3.41
CA THR A 53 -6.39 13.72 -4.02
C THR A 53 -6.99 12.32 -3.81
N PRO A 54 -8.32 12.14 -4.00
CA PRO A 54 -8.94 10.82 -3.96
C PRO A 54 -8.33 9.78 -4.92
N GLN A 55 -7.60 10.22 -5.95
CA GLN A 55 -6.85 9.34 -6.84
C GLN A 55 -5.80 8.53 -6.08
N CYS A 56 -5.12 9.14 -5.11
CA CYS A 56 -4.09 8.48 -4.29
C CYS A 56 -4.68 7.35 -3.45
N LEU A 57 -5.86 7.55 -2.86
CA LEU A 57 -6.55 6.51 -2.09
C LEU A 57 -6.77 5.25 -2.92
N LEU A 58 -7.21 5.42 -4.17
CA LEU A 58 -7.46 4.28 -5.07
C LEU A 58 -6.18 3.66 -5.59
N ALA A 59 -5.18 4.49 -5.93
CA ALA A 59 -3.88 4.03 -6.43
C ALA A 59 -3.14 3.20 -5.38
N GLU A 60 -3.09 3.65 -4.11
CA GLU A 60 -2.50 2.89 -3.01
C GLU A 60 -3.32 1.62 -2.72
N GLY A 61 -4.65 1.76 -2.64
CA GLY A 61 -5.52 0.62 -2.34
C GLY A 61 -5.47 -0.50 -3.37
N LEU A 62 -5.39 -0.17 -4.67
CA LEU A 62 -5.23 -1.17 -5.72
C LEU A 62 -3.82 -1.76 -5.75
N ALA A 63 -2.80 -0.99 -5.39
CA ALA A 63 -1.42 -1.45 -5.38
C ALA A 63 -1.19 -2.46 -4.25
N ASP A 64 -1.71 -2.18 -3.05
CA ASP A 64 -1.71 -3.09 -1.90
C ASP A 64 -2.52 -4.36 -2.16
N LEU A 65 -3.62 -4.26 -2.92
CA LEU A 65 -4.46 -5.41 -3.27
C LEU A 65 -3.85 -6.29 -4.37
N GLY A 66 -2.93 -5.76 -5.17
CA GLY A 66 -2.49 -6.38 -6.42
C GLY A 66 -1.91 -7.79 -6.28
N LEU A 67 -1.12 -8.04 -5.23
CA LEU A 67 -0.53 -9.37 -5.00
C LEU A 67 -1.59 -10.42 -4.67
N GLU A 68 -2.58 -10.05 -3.84
CA GLU A 68 -3.71 -10.91 -3.46
C GLU A 68 -4.56 -11.26 -4.68
N VAL A 69 -4.82 -10.32 -5.57
CA VAL A 69 -5.57 -10.59 -6.81
C VAL A 69 -4.79 -11.50 -7.77
N LEU A 70 -3.47 -11.33 -7.84
CA LEU A 70 -2.63 -12.10 -8.76
C LEU A 70 -2.44 -13.55 -8.30
N VAL A 71 -2.23 -13.77 -7.01
CA VAL A 71 -1.77 -15.06 -6.45
C VAL A 71 -2.81 -15.72 -5.55
N GLY A 72 -3.76 -14.95 -5.01
CA GLY A 72 -4.73 -15.36 -4.00
C GLY A 72 -4.35 -14.91 -2.59
N GLU A 73 -5.21 -15.23 -1.62
CA GLU A 73 -5.08 -14.83 -0.20
C GLU A 73 -3.88 -15.43 0.53
N ARG A 74 -3.21 -16.42 -0.06
CA ARG A 74 -2.03 -17.10 0.49
C ARG A 74 -0.86 -17.05 -0.49
N PRO A 75 -0.23 -15.88 -0.69
CA PRO A 75 0.84 -15.73 -1.67
C PRO A 75 2.16 -16.38 -1.22
N GLU A 76 2.32 -16.68 0.07
CA GLU A 76 3.62 -17.04 0.66
C GLU A 76 4.28 -18.27 0.03
N PRO A 77 3.57 -19.37 -0.30
CA PRO A 77 4.18 -20.52 -0.97
C PRO A 77 4.75 -20.15 -2.34
N VAL A 78 4.00 -19.38 -3.14
CA VAL A 78 4.43 -18.93 -4.48
C VAL A 78 5.61 -17.98 -4.37
N VAL A 79 5.58 -17.07 -3.39
CA VAL A 79 6.70 -16.15 -3.12
C VAL A 79 7.96 -16.92 -2.73
N ALA A 80 7.84 -17.94 -1.87
CA ALA A 80 8.97 -18.78 -1.47
C ALA A 80 9.61 -19.50 -2.67
N GLU A 81 8.80 -20.00 -3.60
CA GLU A 81 9.28 -20.62 -4.84
C GLU A 81 10.10 -19.65 -5.70
N HIS A 82 9.67 -18.38 -5.81
CA HIS A 82 10.37 -17.35 -6.56
C HIS A 82 11.64 -16.84 -5.87
N LEU A 83 11.67 -16.80 -4.53
CA LEU A 83 12.83 -16.29 -3.78
C LEU A 83 13.94 -17.34 -3.60
N ARG A 84 13.60 -18.64 -3.61
CA ARG A 84 14.55 -19.73 -3.41
C ARG A 84 15.75 -19.71 -4.39
N PRO A 85 15.58 -19.52 -5.71
CA PRO A 85 16.71 -19.42 -6.65
C PRO A 85 17.64 -18.24 -6.39
N LEU A 86 17.15 -17.20 -5.69
CA LEU A 86 17.90 -15.99 -5.35
C LEU A 86 18.63 -16.11 -4.00
N ALA A 87 18.49 -17.26 -3.31
CA ALA A 87 19.01 -17.49 -1.97
C ALA A 87 18.53 -16.43 -0.94
N VAL A 88 17.35 -15.84 -1.15
CA VAL A 88 16.73 -14.92 -0.19
C VAL A 88 16.00 -15.73 0.88
N PRO A 89 16.33 -15.57 2.18
CA PRO A 89 15.67 -16.31 3.24
C PRO A 89 14.19 -15.94 3.35
N TYR A 90 13.30 -16.93 3.24
CA TYR A 90 11.86 -16.73 3.33
C TYR A 90 11.18 -18.01 3.82
N ASP A 91 10.59 -17.97 5.01
CA ASP A 91 9.81 -19.07 5.58
C ASP A 91 8.32 -18.79 5.37
N ALA A 92 7.70 -19.47 4.40
CA ALA A 92 6.32 -19.21 4.01
C ALA A 92 5.32 -19.40 5.15
N GLU A 93 5.55 -20.36 6.04
CA GLU A 93 4.62 -20.65 7.13
C GLU A 93 4.74 -19.60 8.24
N VAL A 94 5.98 -19.22 8.60
CA VAL A 94 6.19 -18.14 9.58
C VAL A 94 5.66 -16.82 9.04
N VAL A 95 5.95 -16.48 7.78
CA VAL A 95 5.47 -15.23 7.17
C VAL A 95 3.95 -15.18 7.14
N ALA A 96 3.28 -16.27 6.73
CA ALA A 96 1.81 -16.32 6.70
C ALA A 96 1.20 -16.13 8.10
N ARG A 97 1.77 -16.79 9.12
CA ARG A 97 1.28 -16.67 10.51
C ARG A 97 1.47 -15.27 11.06
N VAL A 98 2.61 -14.64 10.77
CA VAL A 98 2.88 -13.25 11.18
C VAL A 98 1.92 -12.30 10.47
N ALA A 99 1.75 -12.45 9.15
CA ALA A 99 0.84 -11.60 8.37
C ALA A 99 -0.58 -11.60 8.94
N VAL A 100 -1.15 -12.78 9.22
CA VAL A 100 -2.47 -12.92 9.86
C VAL A 100 -2.49 -12.27 11.25
N ALA A 101 -1.48 -12.52 12.09
CA ALA A 101 -1.42 -11.99 13.44
C ALA A 101 -1.30 -10.45 13.47
N THR A 102 -0.73 -9.83 12.43
CA THR A 102 -0.52 -8.38 12.36
C THR A 102 -1.61 -7.61 11.62
N GLN A 103 -2.58 -8.28 10.98
CA GLN A 103 -3.67 -7.60 10.23
C GLN A 103 -4.41 -6.54 11.05
N SER A 104 -4.69 -6.83 12.33
CA SER A 104 -5.38 -5.87 13.21
C SER A 104 -4.54 -4.63 13.56
N LEU A 105 -3.26 -4.61 13.19
CA LEU A 105 -2.33 -3.51 13.48
C LEU A 105 -2.24 -2.50 12.32
N ASP A 106 -2.87 -2.76 11.17
CA ASP A 106 -2.75 -1.92 9.98
C ASP A 106 -3.22 -0.47 10.23
N THR A 107 -4.22 -0.30 11.11
CA THR A 107 -4.78 1.01 11.49
C THR A 107 -3.92 1.80 12.47
N VAL A 108 -2.93 1.17 13.12
CA VAL A 108 -2.10 1.81 14.15
C VAL A 108 -1.34 3.01 13.59
N ARG A 109 -0.91 2.96 12.32
CA ARG A 109 -0.26 4.10 11.67
C ARG A 109 -1.20 5.28 11.46
N GLY A 110 -2.47 5.02 11.17
CA GLY A 110 -3.52 6.06 11.11
C GLY A 110 -3.75 6.69 12.48
N ASN A 111 -3.82 5.88 13.54
CA ASN A 111 -3.94 6.36 14.92
C ASN A 111 -2.74 7.22 15.34
N ALA A 112 -1.52 6.85 14.95
CA ALA A 112 -0.33 7.66 15.22
C ALA A 112 -0.40 9.04 14.55
N ALA A 113 -1.00 9.12 13.35
CA ALA A 113 -1.23 10.40 12.68
C ALA A 113 -2.25 11.26 13.42
N LEU A 114 -3.35 10.67 13.91
CA LEU A 114 -4.33 11.38 14.74
C LEU A 114 -3.71 11.84 16.06
N LEU A 115 -2.92 10.99 16.72
CA LEU A 115 -2.21 11.32 17.95
C LEU A 115 -1.31 12.56 17.77
N LEU A 116 -0.62 12.66 16.64
CA LEU A 116 0.24 13.81 16.32
C LEU A 116 -0.55 15.07 15.96
N HIS A 117 -1.57 14.97 15.11
CA HIS A 117 -2.19 16.14 14.45
C HIS A 117 -3.54 16.57 15.02
N GLU A 118 -4.28 15.65 15.63
CA GLU A 118 -5.55 15.95 16.31
C GLU A 118 -5.33 16.15 17.81
N ASP A 119 -4.63 15.20 18.46
CA ASP A 119 -4.41 15.23 19.92
C ASP A 119 -3.21 16.11 20.32
N GLY A 120 -2.34 16.47 19.38
CA GLY A 120 -1.19 17.34 19.60
C GLY A 120 -0.08 16.71 20.45
N ALA A 121 0.05 15.39 20.44
CA ALA A 121 1.07 14.67 21.18
C ALA A 121 2.49 14.96 20.66
N ASP A 122 3.48 14.80 21.54
CA ASP A 122 4.89 14.95 21.17
C ASP A 122 5.34 13.84 20.19
N PRO A 123 6.24 14.13 19.22
CA PRO A 123 6.78 13.12 18.32
C PRO A 123 7.36 11.87 19.00
N ASP A 124 8.02 12.00 20.16
CA ASP A 124 8.55 10.85 20.89
C ASP A 124 7.44 9.97 21.48
N GLU A 125 6.28 10.54 21.83
CA GLU A 125 5.10 9.76 22.23
C GLU A 125 4.54 8.96 21.05
N ALA A 126 4.47 9.56 19.86
CA ALA A 126 4.06 8.85 18.65
C ALA A 126 5.04 7.74 18.26
N VAL A 127 6.34 7.94 18.47
CA VAL A 127 7.33 6.88 18.27
C VAL A 127 7.10 5.74 19.27
N ALA A 128 6.98 6.04 20.57
CA ALA A 128 6.73 5.01 21.58
C ALA A 128 5.41 4.25 21.33
N TYR A 129 4.39 4.95 20.83
CA TYR A 129 3.14 4.34 20.40
C TYR A 129 3.34 3.34 19.25
N LEU A 130 4.08 3.72 18.19
CA LEU A 130 4.36 2.84 17.06
C LEU A 130 5.26 1.66 17.43
N GLU A 131 6.25 1.84 18.31
CA GLU A 131 7.06 0.72 18.80
C GLU A 131 6.19 -0.33 19.51
N ARG A 132 5.28 0.14 20.38
CA ARG A 132 4.42 -0.73 21.18
C ARG A 132 3.34 -1.42 20.35
N TRP A 133 2.66 -0.68 19.48
CA TRP A 133 1.43 -1.15 18.84
C TRP A 133 1.62 -1.58 17.39
N SER A 134 2.63 -1.08 16.67
CA SER A 134 3.01 -1.57 15.33
C SER A 134 4.18 -2.56 15.37
N LEU A 135 4.73 -2.86 16.55
CA LEU A 135 5.87 -3.76 16.75
C LEU A 135 7.10 -3.34 15.93
N LEU A 136 7.26 -2.03 15.72
CA LEU A 136 8.35 -1.47 14.94
C LEU A 136 9.59 -1.26 15.83
N PRO A 137 10.80 -1.59 15.36
CA PRO A 137 12.02 -1.11 16.01
C PRO A 137 12.08 0.43 16.01
N ARG A 138 12.67 1.04 17.05
CA ARG A 138 12.84 2.51 17.21
C ARG A 138 13.16 3.24 15.91
N ALA A 139 14.20 2.81 15.18
CA ALA A 139 14.62 3.44 13.93
C ALA A 139 13.53 3.46 12.84
N ARG A 140 12.68 2.41 12.77
CA ARG A 140 11.53 2.37 11.84
C ARG A 140 10.39 3.25 12.33
N ALA A 141 10.14 3.26 13.64
CA ALA A 141 9.12 4.12 14.23
C ALA A 141 9.47 5.61 14.06
N GLU A 142 10.74 5.99 14.24
CA GLU A 142 11.25 7.34 13.95
C GLU A 142 11.04 7.73 12.49
N LYS A 143 11.39 6.83 11.56
CA LYS A 143 11.19 7.08 10.13
C LYS A 143 9.70 7.23 9.78
N ALA A 144 8.83 6.43 10.39
CA ALA A 144 7.39 6.56 10.24
C ALA A 144 6.88 7.90 10.79
N VAL A 145 7.29 8.32 12.00
CA VAL A 145 6.92 9.64 12.55
C VAL A 145 7.46 10.78 11.69
N SER A 146 8.68 10.67 11.14
CA SER A 146 9.21 11.65 10.20
C SER A 146 8.33 11.80 8.96
N PHE A 147 7.79 10.69 8.43
CA PHE A 147 6.83 10.73 7.32
C PHE A 147 5.50 11.37 7.74
N LEU A 148 5.00 11.00 8.93
CA LEU A 148 3.76 11.56 9.50
C LEU A 148 3.87 13.06 9.84
N SER A 149 5.07 13.58 10.02
CA SER A 149 5.31 15.00 10.32
C SER A 149 5.57 15.84 9.07
N ASP A 150 5.78 15.23 7.90
CA ASP A 150 6.00 15.98 6.65
C ASP A 150 4.70 16.66 6.20
N PRO A 151 4.69 17.98 5.95
CA PRO A 151 3.47 18.71 5.55
C PRO A 151 2.79 18.17 4.29
N THR A 152 3.56 17.53 3.40
CA THR A 152 3.08 16.93 2.15
C THR A 152 2.48 15.55 2.40
N TRP A 153 3.10 14.75 3.26
CA TRP A 153 2.80 13.33 3.42
C TRP A 153 1.93 13.00 4.63
N ARG A 154 1.79 13.92 5.59
CA ARG A 154 1.08 13.68 6.86
C ARG A 154 -0.37 13.19 6.70
N SER A 155 -1.08 13.64 5.66
CA SER A 155 -2.44 13.17 5.34
C SER A 155 -2.43 11.93 4.44
N TYR A 156 -1.33 11.68 3.73
CA TYR A 156 -1.20 10.60 2.76
C TYR A 156 -1.25 9.22 3.41
N ILE A 157 -0.93 9.11 4.71
CA ILE A 157 -1.06 7.85 5.45
C ILE A 157 -2.47 7.24 5.39
N SER A 158 -3.50 8.09 5.29
CA SER A 158 -4.89 7.63 5.12
C SER A 158 -5.11 6.85 3.83
N CYS A 159 -4.33 7.13 2.77
CA CYS A 159 -4.42 6.41 1.50
C CYS A 159 -4.04 4.93 1.67
N TYR A 160 -3.01 4.64 2.48
CA TYR A 160 -2.60 3.27 2.80
C TYR A 160 -3.61 2.55 3.70
N VAL A 161 -4.05 3.23 4.77
CA VAL A 161 -4.91 2.60 5.79
C VAL A 161 -6.32 2.33 5.25
N GLU A 162 -6.88 3.27 4.49
CA GLU A 162 -8.27 3.20 4.03
C GLU A 162 -8.40 2.69 2.58
N GLY A 163 -7.33 2.76 1.78
CA GLY A 163 -7.37 2.39 0.36
C GLY A 163 -7.57 0.89 0.16
N LEU A 164 -6.76 0.07 0.84
CA LEU A 164 -6.85 -1.38 0.74
C LEU A 164 -8.23 -1.94 1.11
N PRO A 165 -8.82 -1.62 2.28
CA PRO A 165 -10.14 -2.16 2.63
C PRO A 165 -11.23 -1.71 1.65
N LEU A 166 -11.18 -0.46 1.17
CA LEU A 166 -12.13 0.05 0.17
C LEU A 166 -12.02 -0.72 -1.16
N CYS A 167 -10.81 -0.84 -1.72
CA CYS A 167 -10.58 -1.54 -2.97
C CYS A 167 -10.89 -3.03 -2.83
N ARG A 168 -10.48 -3.68 -1.74
CA ARG A 168 -10.74 -5.11 -1.49
C ARG A 168 -12.24 -5.39 -1.42
N ALA A 169 -12.99 -4.58 -0.67
CA ALA A 169 -14.43 -4.74 -0.54
C ALA A 169 -15.15 -4.59 -1.89
N TRP A 170 -14.76 -3.60 -2.70
CA TRP A 170 -15.37 -3.38 -4.00
C TRP A 170 -15.00 -4.45 -5.03
N VAL A 171 -13.74 -4.88 -5.07
CA VAL A 171 -13.27 -5.98 -5.94
C VAL A 171 -13.97 -7.28 -5.59
N GLY A 172 -14.13 -7.59 -4.29
CA GLY A 172 -14.92 -8.74 -3.83
C GLY A 172 -14.50 -10.09 -4.45
N GLY A 173 -13.20 -10.26 -4.73
CA GLY A 173 -12.66 -11.46 -5.37
C GLY A 173 -12.88 -11.55 -6.89
N ASP A 174 -13.46 -10.54 -7.55
CA ASP A 174 -13.65 -10.52 -9.01
C ASP A 174 -12.47 -9.83 -9.72
N PRO A 175 -11.59 -10.57 -10.42
CA PRO A 175 -10.45 -9.98 -11.13
C PRO A 175 -10.87 -9.01 -12.24
N ALA A 176 -12.09 -9.13 -12.78
CA ALA A 176 -12.60 -8.19 -13.77
C ALA A 176 -12.80 -6.80 -13.15
N ARG A 177 -13.26 -6.73 -11.89
CA ARG A 177 -13.35 -5.48 -11.13
C ARG A 177 -11.97 -4.89 -10.87
N PHE A 178 -11.00 -5.70 -10.43
CA PHE A 178 -9.61 -5.21 -10.32
C PHE A 178 -9.09 -4.66 -11.66
N GLY A 179 -9.43 -5.34 -12.75
CA GLY A 179 -9.15 -4.87 -14.12
C GLY A 179 -9.72 -3.48 -14.44
N ARG A 180 -10.84 -3.08 -13.83
CA ARG A 180 -11.43 -1.74 -13.95
C ARG A 180 -10.69 -0.70 -13.10
N LEU A 181 -10.28 -1.02 -11.87
CA LEU A 181 -9.44 -0.10 -11.05
C LEU A 181 -8.18 0.34 -11.82
N LEU A 182 -7.58 -0.60 -12.56
CA LEU A 182 -6.40 -0.35 -13.38
C LEU A 182 -6.66 0.47 -14.65
N SER A 183 -7.90 0.75 -15.05
CA SER A 183 -8.19 1.31 -16.40
C SER A 183 -9.21 2.43 -16.44
N GLU A 184 -10.06 2.51 -15.44
CA GLU A 184 -11.09 3.53 -15.33
C GLU A 184 -10.68 4.58 -14.29
N PRO A 185 -11.06 5.85 -14.48
CA PRO A 185 -10.87 6.90 -13.49
C PRO A 185 -11.98 6.81 -12.43
N LEU A 186 -12.04 5.69 -11.71
CA LEU A 186 -13.01 5.49 -10.63
C LEU A 186 -12.74 6.46 -9.48
N THR A 187 -13.76 6.68 -8.66
CA THR A 187 -13.72 7.55 -7.48
C THR A 187 -14.16 6.77 -6.23
N PRO A 188 -13.74 7.17 -5.01
CA PRO A 188 -14.15 6.45 -3.80
C PRO A 188 -15.67 6.32 -3.64
N ALA A 189 -16.43 7.37 -4.03
CA ALA A 189 -17.89 7.34 -3.99
C ALA A 189 -18.49 6.27 -4.91
N GLN A 190 -17.86 5.98 -6.06
CA GLN A 190 -18.30 4.90 -6.96
C GLN A 190 -17.98 3.50 -6.43
N LEU A 191 -16.99 3.38 -5.53
CA LEU A 191 -16.66 2.10 -4.89
C LEU A 191 -17.60 1.79 -3.71
N GLN A 192 -18.28 2.80 -3.16
CA GLN A 192 -19.18 2.69 -2.02
C GLN A 192 -20.67 2.56 -2.39
N ALA A 193 -21.02 2.72 -3.66
CA ALA A 193 -22.38 2.64 -4.19
C ALA A 193 -22.79 1.19 -4.53
#